data_AF-A0A2D6I432-F1
#
_entry.id   AF-A0A2D6I432-F1
#
_cell.length_a   1.000
_cell.length_b   1.000
_cell.length_c   1.000
_cell.angle_alpha   90.00
_cell.angle_beta   90.00
_cell.angle_gamma   90.00
#
_symmetry.space_group_name_H-M   'P 1'
#
loop_
_entity.id
_entity.type
_entity.pdbx_description
1 polymer ?
#
loop_
_entity_poly.entity_id
_entity_poly.type
_entity_poly.pdbx_seq_one_letter_code
_entity_poly.pdbx_strand_id
1 'polypeptide(L)'
;TYVRQFRQWSPKNGYDLTIGEEGGKQSYVRWEITPINDEQSELRITVYPYLLSDLPRIAASVPFALYVRPKLTAYLDSVIRGFEYYLETGERVPRNHFGKHSWFSD
;
A
#
# COMPACT_ATOMS: atom_id res chain seq x y z
N THR A 1 11.39 -10.92 -10.96
CA THR A 1 10.34 -9.96 -11.39
C THR A 1 9.48 -9.60 -10.19
N TYR A 2 9.06 -8.34 -10.08
CA TYR A 2 8.12 -7.92 -9.05
C TYR A 2 6.68 -8.12 -9.56
N VAL A 3 5.87 -8.89 -8.85
CA VAL A 3 4.53 -9.30 -9.28
C VAL A 3 3.45 -8.80 -8.33
N ARG A 4 2.27 -8.55 -8.88
CA ARG A 4 1.05 -8.19 -8.15
C ARG A 4 -0.04 -9.17 -8.55
N GLN A 5 -0.66 -9.84 -7.59
CA GLN A 5 -1.75 -10.77 -7.84
C GLN A 5 -2.99 -10.32 -7.06
N PHE A 6 -4.05 -9.96 -7.78
CA PHE A 6 -5.34 -9.65 -7.16
C PHE A 6 -5.97 -10.93 -6.63
N ARG A 7 -6.36 -10.93 -5.36
CA ARG A 7 -6.92 -12.10 -4.66
C ARG A 7 -8.44 -12.01 -4.53
N GLN A 8 -8.94 -10.80 -4.27
CA GLN A 8 -10.35 -10.52 -4.13
C GLN A 8 -10.66 -9.18 -4.78
N TRP A 9 -11.82 -9.09 -5.43
CA TRP A 9 -12.35 -7.86 -6.00
C TRP A 9 -13.78 -7.68 -5.51
N SER A 10 -14.05 -6.57 -4.83
CA SER A 10 -15.38 -6.19 -4.39
C SER A 10 -15.74 -4.86 -5.03
N PRO A 11 -16.52 -4.86 -6.13
CA PRO A 11 -16.85 -3.64 -6.86
C PRO A 11 -17.34 -2.54 -5.92
N LYS A 12 -16.76 -1.34 -6.04
CA LYS A 12 -17.03 -0.15 -5.22
C LYS A 12 -16.63 -0.22 -3.74
N ASN A 13 -16.29 -1.38 -3.20
CA ASN A 13 -15.89 -1.54 -1.80
C ASN A 13 -14.38 -1.76 -1.63
N GLY A 14 -13.66 -2.15 -2.69
CA GLY A 14 -12.21 -2.32 -2.66
C GLY A 14 -11.74 -3.68 -3.17
N TYR A 15 -10.51 -4.04 -2.83
CA TYR A 15 -9.86 -5.25 -3.33
C TYR A 15 -8.67 -5.66 -2.45
N ASP A 16 -8.25 -6.90 -2.64
CA ASP A 16 -7.06 -7.43 -2.00
C ASP A 16 -6.03 -7.86 -3.03
N LEU A 17 -4.76 -7.71 -2.70
CA LEU A 17 -3.68 -8.24 -3.53
C LEU A 17 -2.52 -8.78 -2.71
N THR A 18 -1.75 -9.68 -3.32
CA THR A 18 -0.39 -9.99 -2.88
C THR A 18 0.61 -9.32 -3.81
N ILE A 19 1.70 -8.82 -3.23
CA ILE A 19 2.72 -8.05 -3.93
C ILE A 19 4.12 -8.37 -3.42
N GLY A 20 5.05 -8.64 -4.32
CA GLY A 20 6.42 -9.02 -3.95
C GLY A 20 7.16 -9.65 -5.11
N GLU A 21 8.23 -10.37 -4.79
CA GLU A 21 9.00 -11.10 -5.79
C GLU A 21 8.24 -12.36 -6.25
N GLU A 22 8.36 -12.67 -7.53
CA GLU A 22 7.86 -13.93 -8.10
C GLU A 22 8.57 -15.14 -7.47
N GLY A 23 7.81 -16.08 -6.92
CA GLY A 23 8.36 -17.23 -6.19
C GLY A 23 8.99 -16.89 -4.83
N GLY A 24 9.02 -15.61 -4.45
CA GLY A 24 9.56 -15.12 -3.19
C GLY A 24 8.49 -14.76 -2.17
N LYS A 25 8.92 -14.06 -1.11
CA LYS A 25 8.00 -13.55 -0.09
C LYS A 25 7.17 -12.40 -0.65
N GLN A 26 5.89 -12.39 -0.29
CA GLN A 26 4.93 -11.39 -0.76
C GLN A 26 4.18 -10.77 0.42
N SER A 27 3.98 -9.46 0.35
CA SER A 27 3.11 -8.74 1.27
C SER A 27 1.68 -8.91 0.81
N TYR A 28 0.76 -8.98 1.76
CA TYR A 28 -0.68 -8.90 1.47
C TYR A 28 -1.15 -7.48 1.76
N VAL A 29 -1.96 -6.92 0.87
CA VAL A 29 -2.49 -5.57 1.00
C VAL A 29 -3.99 -5.62 0.77
N ARG A 30 -4.73 -5.10 1.73
CA ARG A 30 -6.18 -4.93 1.66
C ARG A 30 -6.52 -3.46 1.44
N TRP A 31 -7.39 -3.22 0.48
CA TRP A 31 -7.94 -1.92 0.13
C TRP A 31 -9.44 -1.95 0.40
N GLU A 32 -9.91 -1.01 1.21
CA GLU A 32 -11.31 -0.90 1.60
C GLU A 32 -11.77 0.54 1.37
N ILE A 33 -12.92 0.68 0.73
CA ILE A 33 -13.64 1.95 0.58
C ILE A 33 -14.95 1.79 1.32
N THR A 34 -15.16 2.60 2.34
CA THR A 34 -16.37 2.58 3.17
C THR A 34 -17.07 3.94 3.09
N PRO A 35 -18.38 3.98 2.80
CA PRO A 35 -19.11 5.24 2.82
C PRO A 35 -19.16 5.79 4.24
N ILE A 36 -18.90 7.08 4.39
CA ILE A 36 -19.10 7.82 5.65
C ILE A 36 -20.47 8.49 5.62
N ASN A 37 -20.81 9.12 4.50
CA ASN A 37 -22.10 9.72 4.18
C ASN A 37 -22.25 9.84 2.65
N ASP A 38 -23.28 10.53 2.17
CA ASP A 38 -23.58 10.65 0.74
C ASP A 38 -22.49 11.39 -0.08
N GLU A 39 -21.65 12.18 0.58
CA GLU A 39 -20.60 13.01 -0.05
C GLU A 39 -19.18 12.54 0.27
N GLN A 40 -19.01 11.61 1.22
CA GLN A 40 -17.70 11.25 1.77
C GLN A 40 -17.53 9.75 1.90
N SER A 41 -16.31 9.29 1.64
CA SER A 41 -15.88 7.90 1.83
C SER A 41 -14.51 7.85 2.50
N GLU A 42 -14.29 6.81 3.30
CA GLU A 42 -12.99 6.48 3.87
C GLU A 42 -12.29 5.49 2.95
N LEU A 43 -11.04 5.78 2.59
CA LEU A 43 -10.12 4.83 1.97
C LEU A 43 -9.19 4.27 3.05
N ARG A 44 -9.32 2.98 3.35
CA ARG A 44 -8.44 2.26 4.28
C ARG A 44 -7.52 1.32 3.53
N ILE A 45 -6.23 1.46 3.77
CA ILE A 45 -5.18 0.60 3.21
C ILE A 45 -4.53 -0.15 4.37
N THR A 46 -4.68 -1.46 4.42
CA THR A 46 -4.05 -2.30 5.43
C THR A 46 -2.94 -3.14 4.81
N VAL A 47 -1.70 -2.88 5.21
CA VAL A 47 -0.52 -3.58 4.71
C VAL A 47 -0.07 -4.63 5.72
N TYR A 48 0.04 -5.87 5.26
CA TYR A 48 0.62 -6.98 6.00
C TYR A 48 1.98 -7.30 5.37
N PRO A 49 3.06 -6.66 5.84
CA PRO A 49 4.37 -6.83 5.23
C PRO A 49 4.90 -8.24 5.50
N TYR A 50 5.54 -8.84 4.50
CA TYR A 50 6.33 -10.05 4.73
C TYR A 50 7.63 -9.77 5.48
N LEU A 51 8.08 -8.50 5.52
CA LEU A 51 9.29 -8.12 6.23
C LEU A 51 9.09 -8.47 7.70
N LEU A 52 10.02 -9.28 8.23
CA LEU A 52 10.04 -9.79 9.61
C LEU A 52 9.06 -10.96 9.91
N SER A 53 8.50 -11.62 8.88
CA SER A 53 7.67 -12.82 9.05
C SER A 53 8.35 -13.96 9.82
N ASP A 54 9.68 -13.99 9.81
CA ASP A 54 10.49 -15.08 10.38
C ASP A 54 11.03 -14.74 11.79
N LEU A 55 10.76 -13.53 12.30
CA LEU A 55 11.25 -13.09 13.60
C LEU A 55 10.17 -13.22 14.69
N PRO A 56 10.54 -13.62 15.92
CA PRO A 56 9.64 -13.55 17.07
C PRO A 56 9.13 -12.11 17.26
N ARG A 57 7.84 -11.92 17.60
CA ARG A 57 7.17 -10.60 17.68
C ARG A 57 7.97 -9.55 18.47
N ILE A 58 8.59 -9.95 19.58
CA ILE A 58 9.37 -9.05 20.43
C ILE A 58 10.64 -8.58 19.70
N ALA A 59 11.36 -9.50 19.05
CA ALA A 59 12.57 -9.17 18.29
C ALA A 59 12.27 -8.38 17.01
N ALA A 60 11.08 -8.59 16.42
CA ALA A 60 10.62 -7.83 15.26
C ALA A 60 10.21 -6.38 15.60
N SER A 61 9.85 -6.08 16.85
CA SER A 61 9.26 -4.78 17.22
C SER A 61 10.14 -3.56 16.94
N VAL A 62 11.43 -3.61 17.30
CA VAL A 62 12.39 -2.53 17.10
C VAL A 62 12.71 -2.29 15.62
N PRO A 63 13.15 -3.28 14.82
CA PRO A 63 13.40 -3.07 13.39
C PRO A 63 12.12 -2.71 12.63
N PHE A 64 10.95 -3.22 13.05
CA PHE A 64 9.67 -2.81 12.49
C PHE A 64 9.42 -1.31 12.70
N ALA A 65 9.55 -0.84 13.95
CA ALA A 65 9.29 0.54 14.29
C ALA A 65 10.28 1.53 13.66
N LEU A 66 11.56 1.17 13.56
CA LEU A 66 12.61 2.08 13.10
C LEU A 66 12.85 2.05 11.59
N TYR A 67 12.51 0.96 10.89
CA TYR A 67 12.82 0.81 9.47
C TYR A 67 11.59 0.49 8.61
N VAL A 68 10.82 -0.52 8.97
CA VAL A 68 9.67 -0.97 8.16
C VAL A 68 8.57 0.09 8.15
N ARG A 69 8.18 0.58 9.34
CA ARG A 69 7.10 1.53 9.50
C ARG A 69 7.40 2.87 8.79
N PRO A 70 8.54 3.55 8.98
CA PRO A 70 8.80 4.83 8.31
C PRO A 70 8.80 4.72 6.78
N LYS A 71 9.38 3.63 6.23
CA LYS A 71 9.37 3.39 4.78
C LYS A 71 7.97 3.12 4.24
N LEU A 72 7.18 2.29 4.92
CA LEU A 72 5.80 2.04 4.53
C LEU A 72 4.95 3.32 4.60
N THR A 73 5.14 4.13 5.64
CA THR A 73 4.45 5.43 5.76
C THR A 73 4.78 6.35 4.59
N ALA A 74 6.08 6.56 4.29
CA ALA A 74 6.48 7.41 3.16
C ALA A 74 5.93 6.92 1.81
N TYR A 75 5.86 5.60 1.62
CA TYR A 75 5.24 5.02 0.44
C TYR A 75 3.73 5.31 0.39
N LEU A 76 3.00 5.05 1.49
CA LEU A 76 1.56 5.27 1.54
C LEU A 76 1.21 6.75 1.41
N ASP A 77 2.01 7.66 1.94
CA ASP A 77 1.84 9.11 1.73
C ASP A 77 1.92 9.46 0.24
N SER A 78 2.90 8.89 -0.49
CA SER A 78 3.02 9.11 -1.94
C SER A 78 1.79 8.61 -2.70
N VAL A 79 1.21 7.50 -2.25
CA VAL A 79 0.01 6.90 -2.84
C VAL A 79 -1.23 7.74 -2.57
N ILE A 80 -1.44 8.18 -1.33
CA ILE A 80 -2.57 9.03 -0.94
C ILE A 80 -2.53 10.37 -1.68
N ARG A 81 -1.36 11.00 -1.81
CA ARG A 81 -1.19 12.22 -2.63
C ARG A 81 -1.52 11.98 -4.11
N GLY A 82 -1.30 10.77 -4.61
CA GLY A 82 -1.76 10.35 -5.94
C GLY A 82 -3.28 10.44 -6.10
N PHE A 83 -4.03 9.98 -5.10
CA PHE A 83 -5.49 10.10 -5.09
C PHE A 83 -5.93 11.56 -5.00
N GLU A 84 -5.35 12.32 -4.08
CA GLU A 84 -5.62 13.76 -3.92
C GLU A 84 -5.44 14.52 -5.26
N TYR A 85 -4.30 14.33 -5.93
CA TYR A 85 -4.03 14.93 -7.24
C TYR A 85 -5.08 14.58 -8.28
N TYR A 86 -5.47 13.30 -8.38
CA TYR A 86 -6.49 12.88 -9.33
C TYR A 86 -7.87 13.48 -9.00
N LEU A 87 -8.22 13.55 -7.72
CA LEU A 87 -9.49 14.14 -7.26
C LEU A 87 -9.57 15.64 -7.55
N GLU A 88 -8.44 16.35 -7.43
CA GLU A 88 -8.38 17.80 -7.66
C GLU A 88 -8.28 18.18 -9.14
N THR A 89 -7.52 17.42 -9.93
CA THR A 89 -7.18 17.79 -11.32
C THR A 89 -7.97 17.02 -12.37
N GLY A 90 -8.45 15.82 -12.03
CA GLY A 90 -8.99 14.86 -13.00
C GLY A 90 -7.92 14.21 -13.89
N GLU A 91 -6.63 14.50 -13.68
CA GLU A 91 -5.54 14.04 -14.52
C GLU A 91 -4.84 12.80 -13.95
N ARG A 92 -4.30 11.97 -14.84
CA ARG A 92 -3.49 10.82 -14.42
C ARG A 92 -2.21 11.30 -13.74
N VAL A 93 -1.93 10.76 -12.54
CA VAL A 93 -0.70 11.04 -11.78
C VAL A 93 0.55 10.75 -12.63
N PRO A 94 1.44 11.73 -12.87
CA PRO A 94 2.68 11.51 -13.59
C PRO A 94 3.60 10.51 -12.89
N ARG A 95 4.47 9.83 -13.64
CA ARG A 95 5.40 8.85 -13.07
C ARG A 95 6.34 9.52 -12.06
N ASN A 96 6.47 8.93 -10.87
CA ASN A 96 7.32 9.41 -9.77
C ASN A 96 7.00 10.83 -9.27
N HIS A 97 5.78 11.33 -9.52
CA HIS A 97 5.38 12.70 -9.19
C HIS A 97 5.50 13.02 -7.68
N PHE A 98 5.16 12.07 -6.82
CA PHE A 98 5.26 12.19 -5.37
C PHE A 98 6.47 11.50 -4.75
N GLY A 99 7.49 11.24 -5.57
CA GLY A 99 8.74 10.61 -5.16
C GLY A 99 8.99 9.27 -5.82
N LYS A 100 10.24 8.82 -5.68
CA LYS A 100 10.67 7.46 -6.05
C LYS A 100 10.78 6.64 -4.77
N HIS A 101 10.12 5.49 -4.72
CA HIS A 101 10.23 4.58 -3.59
C HIS A 101 11.01 3.32 -3.98
N SER A 102 12.10 3.04 -3.25
CA SER A 102 13.01 1.91 -3.52
C SER A 102 12.35 0.52 -3.61
N TRP A 103 11.16 0.35 -3.03
CA TRP A 103 10.41 -0.92 -3.08
C TRP A 103 9.39 -1.02 -4.22
N PHE A 104 8.99 0.09 -4.85
CA PHE A 104 7.81 0.12 -5.72
C PHE A 104 7.94 1.01 -6.97
N SER A 105 9.04 1.76 -7.13
CA SER A 105 9.31 2.63 -8.26
C SER A 105 10.55 2.17 -9.02
N ASP A 106 10.42 1.98 -10.32
CA ASP A 106 11.54 1.83 -11.28
C ASP A 106 12.06 3.20 -11.76
#